data_AF-A0A6B2UHN4-F1
#
_entry.id   AF-A0A6B2UHN4-F1
#
_cell.length_a   1.000
_cell.length_b   1.000
_cell.length_c   1.000
_cell.angle_alpha   90.00
_cell.angle_beta   90.00
_cell.angle_gamma   90.00
#
_symmetry.space_group_name_H-M   'P 1'
#
loop_
_entity.id
_entity.type
_entity.pdbx_description
1 polymer ?
#
loop_
_entity_poly.entity_id
_entity_poly.type
_entity_poly.pdbx_seq_one_letter_code
_entity_poly.pdbx_strand_id
1 'polypeptide(L)'
;MTTHGHYAPPARRVDRAVGVTGSGGDVTFTWSPPFDAPPVIEATVQAGAGFRSLRIAANTGGSTTVHVDVSAGVTLLGIGVLAVGAAASGVTVHCTATAP
;
A
#
# COMPACT_ATOMS: atom_id res chain seq x y z
N MET A 1 43.17 26.49 -6.67
CA MET A 1 43.15 25.27 -5.81
C MET A 1 41.72 24.75 -5.81
N THR A 2 41.44 23.66 -6.50
CA THR A 2 40.06 23.18 -6.72
C THR A 2 39.81 21.93 -5.87
N THR A 3 39.01 22.05 -4.81
CA THR A 3 38.57 20.92 -3.99
C THR A 3 37.60 20.05 -4.78
N HIS A 4 38.11 18.95 -5.33
CA HIS A 4 37.27 17.88 -5.86
C HIS A 4 37.09 16.85 -4.75
N GLY A 5 35.85 16.65 -4.30
CA GLY A 5 35.48 15.59 -3.38
C GLY A 5 34.45 14.70 -4.05
N HIS A 6 34.69 13.39 -4.04
CA HIS A 6 33.66 12.41 -4.40
C HIS A 6 32.83 12.12 -3.14
N TYR A 7 31.57 12.53 -3.16
CA TYR A 7 30.59 12.17 -2.14
C TYR A 7 29.64 11.13 -2.71
N ALA A 8 29.55 9.97 -2.06
CA ALA A 8 28.51 8.97 -2.31
C ALA A 8 27.52 9.03 -1.14
N PRO A 9 26.27 9.47 -1.35
CA PRO A 9 25.27 9.45 -0.30
C PRO A 9 24.99 8.01 0.14
N PRO A 10 24.78 7.76 1.44
CA PRO A 10 24.38 6.45 1.93
C PRO A 10 23.03 6.05 1.32
N ALA A 11 22.86 4.75 1.05
CA ALA A 11 21.61 4.24 0.50
C ALA A 11 20.46 4.42 1.50
N ARG A 12 19.33 4.94 1.01
CA ARG A 12 18.10 5.10 1.78
C ARG A 12 17.56 3.73 2.14
N ARG A 13 17.10 3.55 3.39
CA ARG A 13 16.52 2.27 3.83
C ARG A 13 15.25 1.97 3.02
N VAL A 14 15.15 0.73 2.54
CA VAL A 14 13.96 0.19 1.86
C VAL A 14 13.59 -1.13 2.53
N ASP A 15 12.30 -1.33 2.75
CA ASP A 15 11.73 -2.58 3.26
C ASP A 15 10.53 -3.00 2.41
N ARG A 16 10.24 -4.31 2.36
CA ARG A 16 9.18 -4.88 1.52
C ARG A 16 8.40 -5.93 2.28
N ALA A 17 7.09 -5.87 2.17
CA ALA A 17 6.20 -6.85 2.77
C ALA A 17 5.05 -7.21 1.83
N VAL A 18 4.52 -8.41 2.00
CA VAL A 18 3.34 -8.91 1.32
C VAL A 18 2.37 -9.42 2.37
N GLY A 19 1.09 -9.08 2.21
CA GLY A 19 0.06 -9.46 3.15
C GLY A 19 -1.29 -9.56 2.47
N VAL A 20 -2.26 -10.14 3.16
CA VAL A 20 -3.61 -10.36 2.65
C VAL A 20 -4.58 -9.57 3.49
N THR A 21 -5.51 -8.87 2.86
CA THR A 21 -6.55 -8.10 3.56
C THR A 21 -7.51 -9.03 4.31
N GLY A 22 -7.85 -8.66 5.54
CA GLY A 22 -8.86 -9.36 6.34
C GLY A 22 -10.28 -8.99 5.94
N SER A 23 -11.26 -9.43 6.74
CA SER A 23 -12.69 -9.18 6.51
C SER A 23 -13.06 -7.68 6.50
N GLY A 24 -12.26 -6.83 7.14
CA GLY A 24 -12.41 -5.38 7.12
C GLY A 24 -11.80 -4.70 5.90
N GLY A 25 -11.15 -5.43 4.98
CA GLY A 25 -10.46 -4.85 3.82
C GLY A 25 -9.08 -4.29 4.16
N ASP A 26 -8.64 -4.45 5.41
CA ASP A 26 -7.37 -3.93 5.91
C ASP A 26 -6.30 -5.02 5.97
N VAL A 27 -5.06 -4.61 5.71
CA VAL A 27 -3.84 -5.35 6.02
C VAL A 27 -2.85 -4.41 6.72
N THR A 28 -2.21 -4.88 7.77
CA THR A 28 -1.22 -4.10 8.53
C THR A 28 0.15 -4.74 8.41
N PHE A 29 1.13 -3.95 8.00
CA PHE A 29 2.54 -4.31 7.92
C PHE A 29 3.28 -3.73 9.11
N THR A 30 4.12 -4.54 9.75
CA THR A 30 4.97 -4.10 10.87
C THR A 30 6.41 -4.03 10.40
N TRP A 31 7.08 -2.92 10.66
CA TRP A 31 8.46 -2.68 10.24
C TRP A 31 9.42 -2.95 11.41
N SER A 32 10.37 -3.87 11.22
CA SER A 32 11.37 -4.20 12.24
C SER A 32 12.77 -4.23 11.64
N PRO A 33 13.70 -3.38 12.12
CA PRO A 33 13.50 -2.32 13.11
C PRO A 33 12.50 -1.24 12.62
N PRO A 34 11.90 -0.41 13.48
CA PRO A 34 11.05 0.69 13.01
C PRO A 34 11.86 1.70 12.18
N PHE A 35 11.21 2.43 11.27
CA PHE A 35 11.78 3.61 10.62
C PHE A 35 11.78 4.80 11.59
N ASP A 36 12.78 5.68 11.47
CA ASP A 36 12.92 6.86 12.34
C ASP A 36 11.78 7.89 12.16
N ALA A 37 11.13 7.87 11.00
CA ALA A 37 9.97 8.67 10.66
C ALA A 37 9.03 7.84 9.76
N PRO A 38 7.75 8.24 9.60
CA PRO A 38 6.84 7.54 8.71
C PRO A 38 7.43 7.40 7.30
N PRO A 39 7.58 6.17 6.76
CA PRO A 39 8.20 5.95 5.47
C PRO A 39 7.29 6.41 4.32
N VAL A 40 7.88 6.64 3.15
CA VAL A 40 7.15 6.78 1.88
C VAL A 40 6.72 5.39 1.44
N ILE A 41 5.42 5.21 1.21
CA ILE A 41 4.82 3.92 0.87
C ILE A 41 4.43 3.86 -0.59
N GLU A 42 4.88 2.82 -1.27
CA GLU A 42 4.33 2.34 -2.52
C GLU A 42 3.60 1.03 -2.27
N ALA A 43 2.30 0.98 -2.56
CA ALA A 43 1.49 -0.21 -2.35
C ALA A 43 0.71 -0.57 -3.62
N THR A 44 0.71 -1.85 -3.95
CA THR A 44 0.01 -2.40 -5.11
C THR A 44 -0.77 -3.64 -4.72
N VAL A 45 -1.95 -3.84 -5.31
CA VAL A 45 -2.72 -5.06 -5.14
C VAL A 45 -2.36 -6.07 -6.24
N GLN A 46 -2.22 -7.33 -5.89
CA GLN A 46 -2.28 -8.41 -6.88
C GLN A 46 -3.74 -8.54 -7.32
N ALA A 47 -3.99 -8.49 -8.63
CA ALA A 47 -5.32 -8.35 -9.22
C ALA A 47 -6.40 -9.23 -8.54
N GLY A 48 -7.39 -8.59 -7.92
CA GLY A 48 -8.59 -9.21 -7.36
C GLY A 48 -9.82 -8.80 -8.17
N ALA A 49 -10.80 -9.70 -8.30
CA ALA A 49 -12.05 -9.38 -8.98
C ALA A 49 -12.75 -8.18 -8.32
N GLY A 50 -13.14 -7.19 -9.12
CA GLY A 50 -13.87 -6.02 -8.62
C GLY A 50 -13.03 -5.02 -7.82
N PHE A 51 -11.70 -5.02 -7.92
CA PHE A 51 -10.88 -3.96 -7.32
C PHE A 51 -11.40 -2.57 -7.69
N ARG A 52 -11.56 -1.71 -6.69
CA ARG A 52 -12.02 -0.33 -6.86
C ARG A 52 -10.98 0.68 -6.45
N SER A 53 -10.42 0.52 -5.25
CA SER A 53 -9.47 1.48 -4.69
C SER A 53 -8.56 0.84 -3.66
N LEU A 54 -7.37 1.45 -3.52
CA LEU A 54 -6.43 1.20 -2.44
C LEU A 54 -6.12 2.55 -1.78
N ARG A 55 -5.98 2.55 -0.45
CA ARG A 55 -5.48 3.71 0.31
C ARG A 55 -4.59 3.28 1.46
N ILE A 56 -3.65 4.14 1.83
CA ILE A 56 -2.92 4.01 3.09
C ILE A 56 -3.80 4.58 4.19
N ALA A 57 -4.31 3.71 5.07
CA ALA A 57 -5.23 4.08 6.15
C ALA A 57 -4.49 4.63 7.38
N ALA A 58 -3.29 4.11 7.65
CA ALA A 58 -2.42 4.59 8.71
C ALA A 58 -0.95 4.37 8.32
N ASN A 59 -0.06 5.27 8.72
CA ASN A 59 1.37 5.15 8.46
C ASN A 59 2.19 5.75 9.59
N THR A 60 3.03 4.92 10.22
CA THR A 60 3.93 5.28 11.29
C THR A 60 5.30 4.65 11.03
N GLY A 61 6.33 5.03 11.78
CA GLY A 61 7.65 4.41 11.67
C GLY A 61 7.64 2.90 11.94
N GLY A 62 6.73 2.42 12.82
CA GLY A 62 6.64 1.01 13.21
C GLY A 62 5.63 0.19 12.41
N SER A 63 4.64 0.81 11.76
CA SER A 63 3.64 0.08 10.99
C SER A 63 2.96 0.91 9.90
N THR A 64 2.46 0.23 8.88
CA THR A 64 1.63 0.79 7.82
C THR A 64 0.39 -0.07 7.63
N THR A 65 -0.79 0.54 7.64
CA THR A 65 -2.06 -0.13 7.34
C THR A 65 -2.56 0.30 5.97
N VAL A 66 -2.90 -0.67 5.13
CA VAL A 66 -3.47 -0.48 3.80
C VAL A 66 -4.90 -0.99 3.80
N HIS A 67 -5.80 -0.19 3.24
CA HIS A 67 -7.20 -0.55 3.03
C HIS A 67 -7.48 -0.74 1.54
N VAL A 68 -8.25 -1.76 1.20
CA VAL A 68 -8.66 -2.06 -0.17
C VAL A 68 -10.19 -2.18 -0.25
N ASP A 69 -10.78 -1.51 -1.24
CA ASP A 69 -12.20 -1.60 -1.56
C ASP A 69 -12.42 -2.41 -2.84
N VAL A 70 -13.55 -3.12 -2.88
CA VAL A 70 -14.09 -3.75 -4.08
C VAL A 70 -15.46 -3.17 -4.41
N SER A 71 -15.81 -3.21 -5.69
CA SER A 71 -17.16 -2.96 -6.17
C SER A 71 -17.43 -3.85 -7.38
N ALA A 72 -18.62 -4.47 -7.39
CA ALA A 72 -19.08 -5.22 -8.53
C ALA A 72 -19.60 -4.27 -9.62
N GLY A 73 -19.26 -4.54 -10.88
CA GLY A 73 -19.97 -3.95 -12.01
C GLY A 73 -21.33 -4.63 -12.18
N VAL A 74 -22.39 -3.84 -12.29
CA VAL A 74 -23.74 -4.33 -12.55
C VAL A 74 -24.34 -3.62 -13.75
N THR A 75 -25.24 -4.28 -14.48
CA THR A 75 -25.99 -3.68 -15.58
C THR A 75 -27.44 -3.51 -15.15
N LEU A 76 -27.93 -2.28 -15.13
CA LEU A 76 -29.33 -1.96 -14.84
C LEU A 76 -29.96 -1.33 -16.07
N LEU A 77 -30.98 -1.99 -16.64
CA LEU A 77 -31.69 -1.49 -17.83
C LEU A 77 -30.75 -1.17 -19.02
N GLY A 78 -29.65 -1.91 -19.16
CA GLY A 78 -28.64 -1.70 -20.20
C GLY A 78 -27.57 -0.65 -19.88
N ILE A 79 -27.59 -0.05 -18.69
CA ILE A 79 -26.58 0.92 -18.23
C ILE A 79 -25.62 0.22 -17.27
N GLY A 80 -24.32 0.31 -17.55
CA GLY A 80 -23.27 -0.15 -16.65
C GLY A 80 -23.13 0.80 -15.46
N VAL A 81 -23.29 0.28 -14.24
CA VAL A 81 -23.08 1.02 -13.00
C VAL A 81 -22.21 0.21 -12.03
N LEU A 82 -21.50 0.91 -11.14
CA LEU A 82 -20.76 0.27 -10.05
C LEU A 82 -21.68 0.12 -8.83
N ALA A 83 -21.69 -1.07 -8.23
CA ALA A 83 -22.37 -1.30 -6.96
C ALA A 83 -21.71 -0.49 -5.83
N VAL A 84 -22.40 -0.40 -4.69
CA VAL A 84 -21.84 0.20 -3.47
C VAL A 84 -20.52 -0.51 -3.12
N GLY A 85 -19.50 0.28 -2.79
CA GLY A 85 -18.20 -0.24 -2.39
C GLY A 85 -18.29 -1.07 -1.12
N ALA A 86 -17.53 -2.16 -1.06
CA ALA A 86 -17.39 -3.01 0.10
C ALA A 86 -15.91 -3.26 0.40
N ALA A 87 -15.62 -3.62 1.64
CA ALA A 87 -14.29 -4.03 2.05
C ALA A 87 -13.81 -5.25 1.24
N ALA A 88 -12.62 -5.15 0.67
CA ALA A 88 -12.04 -6.22 -0.14
C ALA A 88 -11.30 -7.21 0.75
N SER A 89 -11.94 -8.32 1.12
CA SER A 89 -11.30 -9.41 1.86
C SER A 89 -10.50 -10.33 0.93
N GLY A 90 -9.37 -10.87 1.40
CA GLY A 90 -8.59 -11.86 0.67
C GLY A 90 -7.72 -11.30 -0.46
N VAL A 91 -7.55 -9.98 -0.55
CA VAL A 91 -6.72 -9.34 -1.58
C VAL A 91 -5.27 -9.31 -1.12
N THR A 92 -4.37 -9.78 -1.98
CA THR A 92 -2.92 -9.70 -1.71
C THR A 92 -2.41 -8.31 -2.02
N VAL A 93 -1.71 -7.71 -1.08
CA VAL A 93 -1.11 -6.37 -1.17
C VAL A 93 0.41 -6.51 -1.05
N HIS A 94 1.12 -5.95 -2.01
CA HIS A 94 2.56 -5.73 -1.96
C HIS A 94 2.82 -4.31 -1.48
N CYS A 95 3.64 -4.16 -0.46
CA CYS A 95 3.99 -2.88 0.14
C CYS A 95 5.51 -2.71 0.12
N THR A 96 5.98 -1.59 -0.42
CA THR A 96 7.37 -1.14 -0.38
C THR A 96 7.44 0.13 0.44
N ALA A 97 8.21 0.12 1.52
CA ALA A 97 8.44 1.25 2.39
C ALA A 97 9.86 1.79 2.16
N THR A 98 9.99 3.09 1.92
CA THR A 98 11.29 3.77 1.77
C THR A 98 11.40 4.82 2.86
N ALA A 99 12.54 4.90 3.57
CA ALA A 99 12.80 5.99 4.52
C ALA A 99 12.61 7.36 3.82
N PRO A 100 12.27 8.45 4.53
CA PRO A 100 12.08 9.79 3.95
C PRO A 100 13.40 10.53 3.67
#